data_AF-A0A381F443-F1
#
_entry.id   AF-A0A381F443-F1
#
_cell.length_a   1.000
_cell.length_b   1.000
_cell.length_c   1.000
_cell.angle_alpha   90.00
_cell.angle_beta   90.00
_cell.angle_gamma   90.00
#
_symmetry.space_group_name_H-M   'P 1'
#
loop_
_entity.id
_entity.type
_entity.pdbx_description
1 polymer ?
#
loop_
_entity_poly.entity_id
_entity_poly.type
_entity_poly.pdbx_seq_one_letter_code
_entity_poly.pdbx_strand_id
1 'polypeptide(L)'
;MSFANAHQSIQRTIVNYAKTNYLNPALLAILLAARQNNRITAEDTGREAGKKRKLILNYLPPVCASTGSCATNLCDVDGNEVEPLQKDFLVGKCTASNVIKITLDNNRNLDNVTLSEWHLGVFANEMQAARNKLALEVLTVLAANVGKFPDGIATVKKAILADPKTGAFSPLGKALIEKVFLDTQMTNTPMVIGGDSVFVAQSMQSAGGIDQNGVNRGAATSLNNYFYDGLINQVFAGGENLIAFDPSMFKFVTWNRNAGRFATDDRDFNPQTAFQNKDTFYKGSIVDPVTGLLWDLNAKFDDCTDTWKYQFKLEWDMFFMPADSCTKPGVNGIFHFEGCELIEPTCPVAV
;
A
#
# COMPACT_ATOMS: atom_id res chain seq x y z
N MET A 1 -43.17 26.51 15.53
CA MET A 1 -41.73 26.16 15.66
C MET A 1 -41.44 25.09 14.63
N SER A 2 -40.67 25.45 13.60
CA SER A 2 -40.44 24.61 12.41
C SER A 2 -39.42 23.51 12.70
N PHE A 3 -39.76 22.26 12.38
CA PHE A 3 -38.90 21.08 12.46
C PHE A 3 -37.70 21.13 11.49
N ALA A 4 -37.56 22.17 10.65
CA ALA A 4 -36.47 22.32 9.69
C ALA A 4 -35.09 22.52 10.35
N ASN A 5 -35.03 23.02 11.58
CA ASN A 5 -33.76 23.35 12.25
C ASN A 5 -33.10 22.16 12.96
N ALA A 6 -33.76 21.00 13.07
CA ALA A 6 -33.17 19.81 13.71
C ALA A 6 -32.23 19.02 12.77
N HIS A 7 -32.41 19.14 11.45
CA HIS A 7 -31.60 18.41 10.46
C HIS A 7 -30.37 19.19 9.95
N GLN A 8 -30.31 20.50 10.16
CA GLN A 8 -29.22 21.37 9.69
C GLN A 8 -27.87 21.09 10.38
N SER A 9 -27.87 20.66 11.65
CA SER A 9 -26.65 20.27 12.33
C SER A 9 -26.08 18.96 11.77
N ILE A 10 -26.93 18.02 11.40
CA ILE A 10 -26.53 16.70 10.90
C ILE A 10 -25.77 16.83 9.57
N GLN A 11 -26.23 17.68 8.65
CA GLN A 11 -25.63 17.83 7.32
C GLN A 11 -24.25 18.53 7.34
N ARG A 12 -24.06 19.57 8.16
CA ARG A 12 -22.72 20.16 8.40
C ARG A 12 -21.76 19.15 9.03
N THR A 13 -22.27 18.23 9.84
CA THR A 13 -21.44 17.21 10.47
C THR A 13 -21.02 16.14 9.46
N ILE A 14 -21.88 15.75 8.51
CA ILE A 14 -21.56 14.75 7.46
C ILE A 14 -20.40 15.19 6.55
N VAL A 15 -20.32 16.47 6.16
CA VAL A 15 -19.22 16.99 5.32
C VAL A 15 -17.88 16.99 6.08
N ASN A 16 -17.90 17.29 7.39
CA ASN A 16 -16.71 17.23 8.25
C ASN A 16 -16.32 15.80 8.66
N TYR A 17 -17.23 14.81 8.54
CA TYR A 17 -16.95 13.40 8.85
C TYR A 17 -16.20 12.65 7.74
N ALA A 18 -16.08 13.22 6.55
CA ALA A 18 -15.16 12.74 5.52
C ALA A 18 -13.71 13.04 5.94
N LYS A 19 -13.21 12.36 6.98
CA LYS A 19 -11.77 12.33 7.31
C LYS A 19 -11.03 11.64 6.17
N THR A 20 -10.68 12.43 5.17
CA THR A 20 -10.01 11.99 3.93
C THR A 20 -8.51 11.83 4.07
N ASN A 21 -7.98 11.99 5.28
CA ASN A 21 -6.58 11.84 5.64
C ASN A 21 -6.21 10.41 6.08
N TYR A 22 -7.17 9.48 6.10
CA TYR A 22 -6.86 8.10 6.46
C TYR A 22 -6.09 7.42 5.33
N LEU A 23 -4.80 7.18 5.56
CA LEU A 23 -3.98 6.36 4.69
C LEU A 23 -4.12 4.90 5.11
N ASN A 24 -4.49 4.04 4.17
CA ASN A 24 -4.47 2.62 4.41
C ASN A 24 -3.02 2.16 4.76
N PRO A 25 -2.79 1.49 5.91
CA PRO A 25 -1.43 1.15 6.36
C PRO A 25 -0.68 0.17 5.46
N ALA A 26 -1.37 -0.75 4.77
CA ALA A 26 -0.71 -1.62 3.80
C ALA A 26 -0.17 -0.83 2.61
N LEU A 27 -0.97 0.10 2.08
CA LEU A 27 -0.51 0.99 1.01
C LEU A 27 0.67 1.85 1.48
N LEU A 28 0.63 2.37 2.72
CA LEU A 28 1.76 3.09 3.31
C LEU A 28 3.02 2.23 3.36
N ALA A 29 2.93 1.00 3.87
CA ALA A 29 4.06 0.08 3.97
C ALA A 29 4.72 -0.15 2.60
N ILE A 30 3.90 -0.33 1.56
CA ILE A 30 4.37 -0.59 0.19
C ILE A 30 5.00 0.65 -0.45
N LEU A 31 4.43 1.83 -0.20
CA LEU A 31 5.03 3.09 -0.66
C LEU A 31 6.35 3.39 0.05
N LEU A 32 6.46 3.09 1.35
CA LEU A 32 7.71 3.22 2.11
C LEU A 32 8.75 2.22 1.61
N ALA A 33 8.36 0.97 1.38
CA ALA A 33 9.23 -0.05 0.79
C ALA A 33 9.76 0.38 -0.58
N ALA A 34 8.88 0.88 -1.45
CA ALA A 34 9.27 1.39 -2.76
C ALA A 34 10.25 2.57 -2.68
N ARG A 35 10.16 3.42 -1.65
CA ARG A 35 11.12 4.52 -1.40
C ARG A 35 12.45 4.04 -0.84
N GLN A 36 12.44 3.01 0.01
CA GLN A 36 13.65 2.40 0.57
C GLN A 36 14.39 1.53 -0.47
N ASN A 37 13.70 1.02 -1.48
CA ASN A 37 14.29 0.21 -2.52
C ASN A 37 15.09 1.03 -3.54
N ASN A 38 16.41 1.08 -3.31
CA ASN A 38 17.40 1.63 -4.23
C ASN A 38 18.05 0.57 -5.15
N ARG A 39 17.70 -0.72 -5.00
CA ARG A 39 18.27 -1.81 -5.82
C ARG A 39 17.61 -1.93 -7.19
N ILE A 40 16.35 -1.52 -7.31
CA ILE A 40 15.56 -1.62 -8.53
C ILE A 40 15.28 -0.21 -9.02
N THR A 41 15.85 0.13 -10.17
CA THR A 41 15.58 1.38 -10.86
C THR A 41 14.72 1.11 -12.08
N ALA A 42 13.77 2.00 -12.36
CA ALA A 42 12.85 1.89 -13.47
C ALA A 42 13.06 3.08 -14.40
N GLU A 43 13.38 2.79 -15.66
CA GLU A 43 13.55 3.78 -16.71
C GLU A 43 12.45 3.63 -17.75
N ASP A 44 11.88 4.76 -18.16
CA ASP A 44 10.80 4.80 -19.13
C ASP A 44 11.34 4.84 -20.56
N THR A 45 11.06 3.80 -21.34
CA THR A 45 11.56 3.66 -22.72
C THR A 45 10.71 4.31 -23.81
N GLY A 46 9.61 4.97 -23.44
CA GLY A 46 8.76 5.69 -24.39
C GLY A 46 7.44 5.01 -24.73
N ARG A 47 6.71 5.60 -25.68
CA ARG A 47 5.34 5.19 -26.06
C ARG A 47 5.33 4.46 -27.39
N GLU A 48 4.82 3.23 -27.42
CA GLU A 48 4.38 2.58 -28.65
C GLU A 48 2.84 2.66 -28.76
N ALA A 49 2.32 3.00 -29.93
CA ALA A 49 0.89 3.10 -30.15
C ALA A 49 0.21 1.73 -30.00
N GLY A 50 -0.87 1.66 -29.20
CA GLY A 50 -1.66 0.44 -29.01
C GLY A 50 -1.07 -0.60 -28.04
N LYS A 51 0.11 -0.36 -27.45
CA LYS A 51 0.74 -1.30 -26.50
C LYS A 51 0.75 -0.74 -25.07
N LYS A 52 0.85 -1.65 -24.09
CA LYS A 52 1.08 -1.30 -22.67
C LYS A 52 2.43 -0.58 -22.53
N ARG A 53 2.56 0.28 -21.52
CA ARG A 53 3.80 1.03 -21.28
C ARG A 53 4.91 0.05 -20.89
N LYS A 54 6.04 0.16 -21.58
CA LYS A 54 7.22 -0.67 -21.37
C LYS A 54 8.26 0.12 -20.58
N LEU A 55 8.71 -0.45 -19.49
CA LEU A 55 9.77 0.08 -18.64
C LEU A 55 10.95 -0.89 -18.71
N ILE A 56 12.16 -0.34 -18.73
CA ILE A 56 13.37 -1.14 -18.48
C ILE A 56 13.65 -1.06 -16.99
N LEU A 57 13.72 -2.22 -16.37
CA LEU A 57 14.12 -2.34 -14.97
C LEU A 57 15.58 -2.77 -14.92
N ASN A 58 16.40 -1.95 -14.27
CA ASN A 58 17.78 -2.28 -13.97
C ASN A 58 17.86 -2.73 -12.51
N TYR A 59 18.37 -3.94 -12.28
CA TYR A 59 18.56 -4.47 -10.94
C TYR A 59 19.86 -5.28 -10.84
N LEU A 60 20.43 -5.33 -9.64
CA LEU A 60 21.62 -6.12 -9.34
C LEU A 60 21.18 -7.47 -8.73
N PRO A 61 21.43 -8.62 -9.37
CA PRO A 61 21.09 -9.92 -8.80
C PRO A 61 21.90 -10.20 -7.54
N PRO A 62 21.37 -10.98 -6.58
CA PRO A 62 22.13 -11.40 -5.42
C PRO A 62 23.29 -12.32 -5.83
N VAL A 63 24.48 -12.11 -5.25
CA VAL A 63 25.65 -12.97 -5.46
C VAL A 63 25.67 -14.05 -4.39
N CYS A 64 25.60 -15.32 -4.81
CA CYS A 64 25.29 -16.44 -3.93
C CYS A 64 26.47 -17.28 -3.46
N ALA A 65 27.59 -17.19 -4.16
CA ALA A 65 28.83 -17.80 -3.74
C ALA A 65 29.98 -16.89 -4.17
N SER A 66 30.94 -16.71 -3.27
CA SER A 66 32.27 -16.22 -3.63
C SER A 66 33.20 -17.43 -3.59
N THR A 67 33.80 -17.74 -4.73
CA THR A 67 34.82 -18.81 -4.87
C THR A 67 36.24 -18.25 -4.73
N GLY A 68 36.39 -17.01 -4.22
CA GLY A 68 37.68 -16.36 -4.06
C GLY A 68 38.62 -17.17 -3.16
N SER A 69 39.89 -17.21 -3.54
CA SER A 69 40.96 -17.88 -2.78
C SER A 69 41.98 -16.85 -2.31
N CYS A 70 42.60 -17.05 -1.15
CA CYS A 70 43.70 -16.18 -0.70
C CYS A 70 44.95 -16.28 -1.62
N ALA A 71 45.00 -17.28 -2.51
CA ALA A 71 46.08 -17.45 -3.48
C ALA A 71 45.85 -16.68 -4.78
N THR A 72 44.64 -16.18 -5.05
CA THR A 72 44.35 -15.36 -6.23
C THR A 72 44.74 -13.92 -5.94
N ASN A 73 45.66 -13.35 -6.73
CA ASN A 73 45.98 -11.92 -6.66
C ASN A 73 45.09 -11.14 -7.66
N LEU A 74 44.99 -9.82 -7.48
CA LEU A 74 44.18 -8.95 -8.35
C LEU A 74 44.72 -8.83 -9.79
N CYS A 75 45.94 -9.31 -10.05
CA CYS A 75 46.65 -9.06 -11.31
C CYS A 75 46.75 -10.28 -12.23
N ASP A 76 46.59 -11.50 -11.69
CA ASP A 76 46.78 -12.77 -12.41
C ASP A 76 45.45 -13.46 -12.75
N VAL A 77 44.33 -12.97 -12.20
CA VAL A 77 43.01 -13.54 -12.44
C VAL A 77 42.05 -12.44 -12.90
N ASP A 78 41.46 -12.63 -14.08
CA ASP A 78 40.38 -11.78 -14.56
C ASP A 78 39.22 -11.83 -13.54
N GLY A 79 38.81 -10.67 -13.06
CA GLY A 79 37.71 -10.54 -12.12
C GLY A 79 36.39 -10.95 -12.75
N ASN A 80 35.42 -11.37 -11.93
CA ASN A 80 34.06 -11.56 -12.40
C ASN A 80 33.41 -10.18 -12.62
N GLU A 81 33.15 -9.83 -13.88
CA GLU A 81 32.32 -8.68 -14.21
C GLU A 81 30.87 -8.96 -13.80
N VAL A 82 30.32 -8.10 -12.95
CA VAL A 82 28.92 -8.17 -12.51
C VAL A 82 28.16 -7.05 -13.21
N GLU A 83 27.53 -7.37 -14.33
CA GLU A 83 26.68 -6.41 -15.05
C GLU A 83 25.28 -6.31 -14.42
N PRO A 84 24.66 -5.10 -14.43
CA PRO A 84 23.26 -4.97 -14.04
C PRO A 84 22.36 -5.71 -15.03
N LEU A 85 21.41 -6.48 -14.52
CA LEU A 85 20.42 -7.16 -15.35
C LEU A 85 19.33 -6.16 -15.76
N GLN A 86 19.05 -6.12 -17.06
CA GLN A 86 17.95 -5.35 -17.62
C GLN A 86 16.77 -6.27 -17.92
N LYS A 87 15.57 -5.88 -17.49
CA LYS A 87 14.35 -6.62 -17.82
C LYS A 87 13.24 -5.68 -18.29
N ASP A 88 12.63 -6.09 -19.39
CA ASP A 88 11.43 -5.46 -19.92
C ASP A 88 10.25 -5.74 -18.98
N PHE A 89 9.62 -4.67 -18.51
CA PHE A 89 8.47 -4.72 -17.62
C PHE A 89 7.30 -3.95 -18.21
N LEU A 90 6.13 -4.58 -18.25
CA LEU A 90 4.92 -3.99 -18.80
C LEU A 90 3.97 -3.65 -17.66
N VAL A 91 3.64 -2.37 -17.51
CA VAL A 91 2.64 -1.93 -16.52
C VAL A 91 1.27 -2.37 -17.01
N GLY A 92 0.63 -3.29 -16.27
CA GLY A 92 -0.56 -3.97 -16.75
C GLY A 92 -1.82 -3.81 -15.91
N LYS A 93 -1.73 -3.38 -14.65
CA LYS A 93 -2.89 -3.28 -13.75
C LYS A 93 -3.43 -1.86 -13.73
N CYS A 94 -4.71 -1.74 -13.42
CA CYS A 94 -5.43 -0.47 -13.39
C CYS A 94 -6.45 -0.50 -12.26
N THR A 95 -6.32 0.43 -11.32
CA THR A 95 -7.35 0.71 -10.33
C THR A 95 -8.11 1.94 -10.76
N ALA A 96 -9.43 1.84 -10.81
CA ALA A 96 -10.31 2.96 -11.11
C ALA A 96 -11.37 3.12 -10.02
N SER A 97 -11.72 4.37 -9.74
CA SER A 97 -12.91 4.70 -8.96
C SER A 97 -14.18 4.37 -9.74
N ASN A 98 -15.30 4.38 -9.02
CA ASN A 98 -16.60 4.41 -9.66
C ASN A 98 -16.75 5.69 -10.49
N VAL A 99 -17.58 5.63 -11.53
CA VAL A 99 -17.96 6.83 -12.28
C VAL A 99 -19.00 7.56 -11.45
N ILE A 100 -18.61 8.71 -10.93
CA ILE A 100 -19.47 9.47 -10.04
C ILE A 100 -20.26 10.48 -10.87
N LYS A 101 -21.58 10.50 -10.67
CA LYS A 101 -22.50 11.39 -11.35
C LYS A 101 -23.07 12.39 -10.35
N ILE A 102 -22.83 13.68 -10.58
CA ILE A 102 -23.48 14.76 -9.83
C ILE A 102 -24.40 15.51 -10.79
N THR A 103 -25.71 15.42 -10.53
CA THR A 103 -26.74 16.16 -11.26
C THR A 103 -26.89 17.56 -10.68
N LEU A 104 -27.00 18.59 -11.52
CA LEU A 104 -27.23 19.96 -11.05
C LEU A 104 -28.54 20.12 -10.25
N ASP A 105 -29.58 19.35 -10.57
CA ASP A 105 -30.84 19.35 -9.80
C ASP A 105 -30.66 18.88 -8.36
N ASN A 106 -29.75 17.94 -8.09
CA ASN A 106 -29.46 17.50 -6.72
C ASN A 106 -28.83 18.63 -5.89
N ASN A 107 -28.17 19.59 -6.56
CA ASN A 107 -27.59 20.74 -5.88
C ASN A 107 -28.64 21.71 -5.36
N ARG A 108 -29.89 21.67 -5.88
CA ARG A 108 -31.01 22.46 -5.33
C ARG A 108 -31.40 22.02 -3.92
N ASN A 109 -31.07 20.79 -3.54
CA ASN A 109 -31.34 20.22 -2.22
C ASN A 109 -30.23 20.54 -1.21
N LEU A 110 -29.18 21.27 -1.60
CA LEU A 110 -28.08 21.66 -0.72
C LEU A 110 -28.44 22.97 -0.01
N ASP A 111 -28.86 22.87 1.25
CA ASP A 111 -29.03 24.04 2.12
C ASP A 111 -27.71 24.37 2.85
N ASN A 112 -27.27 25.63 2.77
CA ASN A 112 -26.11 26.18 3.50
C ASN A 112 -24.73 25.52 3.22
N VAL A 113 -24.56 24.81 2.10
CA VAL A 113 -23.27 24.28 1.62
C VAL A 113 -23.02 24.85 0.23
N THR A 114 -21.81 25.35 -0.03
CA THR A 114 -21.47 25.83 -1.37
C THR A 114 -21.38 24.66 -2.34
N LEU A 115 -21.75 24.89 -3.60
CA LEU A 115 -21.63 23.89 -4.67
C LEU A 115 -20.25 23.21 -4.68
N SER A 116 -19.20 24.02 -4.53
CA SER A 116 -17.81 23.57 -4.49
C SER A 116 -17.51 22.64 -3.30
N GLU A 117 -17.99 22.97 -2.10
CA GLU A 117 -17.75 22.14 -0.91
C GLU A 117 -18.39 20.76 -1.04
N TRP A 118 -19.61 20.70 -1.58
CA TRP A 118 -20.28 19.43 -1.83
C TRP A 118 -19.50 18.56 -2.83
N HIS A 119 -19.11 19.14 -3.98
CA HIS A 119 -18.36 18.40 -5.00
C HIS A 119 -17.01 17.92 -4.47
N LEU A 120 -16.29 18.75 -3.71
CA LEU A 120 -15.03 18.38 -3.08
C LEU A 120 -15.21 17.27 -2.03
N GLY A 121 -16.31 17.28 -1.26
CA GLY A 121 -16.63 16.23 -0.31
C GLY A 121 -16.87 14.88 -0.98
N VAL A 122 -17.67 14.84 -2.05
CA VAL A 122 -17.89 13.60 -2.83
C VAL A 122 -16.59 13.14 -3.48
N PHE A 123 -15.83 14.07 -4.06
CA PHE A 123 -14.53 13.82 -4.68
C PHE A 123 -13.54 13.16 -3.70
N ALA A 124 -13.45 13.68 -2.49
CA ALA A 124 -12.53 13.19 -1.48
C ALA A 124 -12.96 11.82 -0.90
N ASN A 125 -14.26 11.59 -0.71
CA ASN A 125 -14.79 10.28 -0.32
C ASN A 125 -14.49 9.20 -1.35
N GLU A 126 -14.66 9.52 -2.63
CA GLU A 126 -14.42 8.60 -3.73
C GLU A 126 -12.92 8.33 -3.94
N MET A 127 -12.08 9.33 -3.71
CA MET A 127 -10.63 9.12 -3.65
C MET A 127 -10.25 8.17 -2.51
N GLN A 128 -10.87 8.30 -1.33
CA GLN A 128 -10.64 7.36 -0.22
C GLN A 128 -11.07 5.94 -0.58
N ALA A 129 -12.24 5.78 -1.22
CA ALA A 129 -12.71 4.48 -1.69
C ALA A 129 -11.75 3.87 -2.73
N ALA A 130 -11.25 4.69 -3.66
CA ALA A 130 -10.25 4.29 -4.66
C ALA A 130 -8.92 3.86 -4.00
N ARG A 131 -8.47 4.53 -2.93
CA ARG A 131 -7.29 4.14 -2.16
C ARG A 131 -7.47 2.78 -1.47
N ASN A 132 -8.63 2.55 -0.84
CA ASN A 132 -8.91 1.27 -0.19
C ASN A 132 -8.95 0.12 -1.21
N LYS A 133 -9.54 0.37 -2.39
CA LYS A 133 -9.52 -0.59 -3.49
C LYS A 133 -8.10 -0.87 -3.99
N LEU A 134 -7.29 0.17 -4.17
CA LEU A 134 -5.88 0.01 -4.54
C LEU A 134 -5.13 -0.81 -3.50
N ALA A 135 -5.30 -0.51 -2.21
CA ALA A 135 -4.66 -1.26 -1.13
C ALA A 135 -5.02 -2.75 -1.17
N LEU A 136 -6.29 -3.10 -1.36
CA LEU A 136 -6.74 -4.49 -1.47
C LEU A 136 -6.14 -5.19 -2.70
N GLU A 137 -6.15 -4.54 -3.87
CA GLU A 137 -5.59 -5.11 -5.10
C GLU A 137 -4.08 -5.32 -4.99
N VAL A 138 -3.36 -4.36 -4.39
CA VAL A 138 -1.92 -4.44 -4.14
C VAL A 138 -1.60 -5.54 -3.13
N LEU A 139 -2.35 -5.65 -2.03
CA LEU A 139 -2.20 -6.74 -1.06
C LEU A 139 -2.46 -8.11 -1.69
N THR A 140 -3.47 -8.22 -2.56
CA THR A 140 -3.74 -9.46 -3.31
C THR A 140 -2.56 -9.86 -4.18
N VAL A 141 -1.92 -8.89 -4.84
CA VAL A 141 -0.72 -9.14 -5.64
C VAL A 141 0.45 -9.56 -4.75
N LEU A 142 0.64 -8.93 -3.60
CA LEU A 142 1.69 -9.29 -2.66
C LEU A 142 1.48 -10.71 -2.09
N ALA A 143 0.25 -11.05 -1.68
CA ALA A 143 -0.12 -12.37 -1.19
C ALA A 143 0.11 -13.47 -2.24
N ALA A 144 -0.23 -13.20 -3.50
CA ALA A 144 0.00 -14.13 -4.60
C ALA A 144 1.49 -14.35 -4.93
N ASN A 145 2.38 -13.47 -4.46
CA ASN A 145 3.82 -13.55 -4.67
C ASN A 145 4.59 -13.93 -3.39
N VAL A 146 3.92 -14.53 -2.40
CA VAL A 146 4.60 -15.11 -1.24
C VAL A 146 5.51 -16.26 -1.68
N GLY A 147 6.75 -16.24 -1.24
CA GLY A 147 7.73 -17.30 -1.48
C GLY A 147 7.75 -18.35 -0.39
N LYS A 148 8.69 -19.29 -0.54
CA LYS A 148 8.97 -20.31 0.45
C LYS A 148 9.86 -19.76 1.55
N PHE A 149 9.78 -20.35 2.73
CA PHE A 149 10.69 -20.10 3.84
C PHE A 149 12.10 -20.66 3.57
N PRO A 150 13.13 -20.25 4.34
CA PRO A 150 14.51 -20.72 4.18
C PRO A 150 14.72 -22.24 4.25
N ASP A 151 13.74 -23.01 4.74
CA ASP A 151 13.75 -24.48 4.66
C ASP A 151 13.46 -25.02 3.24
N GLY A 152 12.99 -24.17 2.32
CA GLY A 152 12.66 -24.51 0.93
C GLY A 152 11.38 -25.32 0.74
N ILE A 153 10.62 -25.55 1.82
CA ILE A 153 9.43 -26.42 1.81
C ILE A 153 8.20 -25.66 2.29
N ALA A 154 8.27 -25.00 3.45
CA ALA A 154 7.13 -24.33 4.03
C ALA A 154 6.81 -23.06 3.23
N THR A 155 5.52 -22.82 2.99
CA THR A 155 5.00 -21.56 2.43
C THR A 155 4.34 -20.69 3.48
N VAL A 156 4.01 -21.28 4.64
CA VAL A 156 3.35 -20.60 5.77
C VAL A 156 3.99 -21.06 7.08
N LYS A 157 4.22 -20.13 8.03
CA LYS A 157 4.67 -20.45 9.40
C LYS A 157 3.86 -19.71 10.45
N LYS A 158 3.77 -20.26 11.65
CA LYS A 158 3.09 -19.57 12.75
C LYS A 158 3.99 -18.52 13.40
N ALA A 159 3.48 -17.30 13.55
CA ALA A 159 4.12 -16.22 14.30
C ALA A 159 3.09 -15.52 15.19
N ILE A 160 3.12 -15.82 16.48
CA ILE A 160 2.19 -15.26 17.46
C ILE A 160 2.80 -13.96 18.00
N LEU A 161 2.26 -12.82 17.58
CA LEU A 161 2.66 -11.48 18.07
C LEU A 161 1.93 -11.07 19.35
N ALA A 162 0.70 -11.54 19.54
CA ALA A 162 -0.09 -11.31 20.73
C ALA A 162 -0.66 -12.65 21.21
N ASP A 163 -0.57 -12.90 22.51
CA ASP A 163 -1.19 -14.09 23.11
C ASP A 163 -2.72 -14.02 22.92
N PRO A 164 -3.37 -15.05 22.37
CA PRO A 164 -4.78 -15.00 22.01
C PRO A 164 -5.72 -14.93 23.21
N LYS A 165 -5.29 -15.31 24.42
CA LYS A 165 -6.12 -15.31 25.64
C LYS A 165 -5.93 -14.06 26.47
N THR A 166 -4.69 -13.57 26.55
CA THR A 166 -4.34 -12.45 27.43
C THR A 166 -4.13 -11.14 26.68
N GLY A 167 -4.00 -11.19 25.35
CA GLY A 167 -3.60 -10.05 24.53
C GLY A 167 -2.14 -9.64 24.75
N ALA A 168 -1.38 -10.33 25.60
CA ALA A 168 -0.02 -9.92 25.95
C ALA A 168 0.91 -10.00 24.73
N PHE A 169 1.74 -8.97 24.54
CA PHE A 169 2.74 -8.98 23.48
C PHE A 169 3.72 -10.15 23.66
N SER A 170 3.90 -10.92 22.58
CA SER A 170 4.81 -12.06 22.50
C SER A 170 6.04 -11.67 21.68
N PRO A 171 7.20 -11.39 22.32
CA PRO A 171 8.42 -11.02 21.61
C PRO A 171 8.97 -12.17 20.75
N LEU A 172 8.57 -13.41 21.03
CA LEU A 172 9.00 -14.58 20.28
C LEU A 172 8.48 -14.56 18.83
N GLY A 173 7.25 -14.08 18.60
CA GLY A 173 6.70 -13.97 17.25
C GLY A 173 7.52 -13.00 16.38
N LYS A 174 7.86 -11.84 16.94
CA LYS A 174 8.76 -10.87 16.31
C LYS A 174 10.13 -11.47 16.02
N ALA A 175 10.76 -12.09 17.03
CA ALA A 175 12.08 -12.70 16.87
C ALA A 175 12.09 -13.82 15.82
N LEU A 176 11.00 -14.58 15.69
CA LEU A 176 10.86 -15.61 14.67
C LEU A 176 10.76 -15.01 13.27
N ILE A 177 10.00 -13.94 13.09
CA ILE A 177 9.96 -13.21 11.81
C ILE A 177 11.36 -12.69 11.47
N GLU A 178 12.01 -11.96 12.38
CA GLU A 178 13.35 -11.39 12.15
C GLU A 178 14.39 -12.48 11.86
N LYS A 179 14.33 -13.61 12.57
CA LYS A 179 15.20 -14.76 12.31
C LYS A 179 15.04 -15.29 10.89
N VAL A 180 13.83 -15.39 10.36
CA VAL A 180 13.60 -15.88 8.98
C VAL A 180 14.34 -15.00 7.97
N PHE A 181 14.31 -13.68 8.13
CA PHE A 181 15.03 -12.76 7.25
C PHE A 181 16.56 -12.89 7.39
N LEU A 182 17.06 -13.06 8.61
CA LEU A 182 18.47 -13.32 8.89
C LEU A 182 18.94 -14.65 8.26
N ASP A 183 18.14 -15.71 8.39
CA ASP A 183 18.42 -17.02 7.81
C ASP A 183 18.42 -16.97 6.27
N THR A 184 17.71 -16.01 5.66
CA THR A 184 17.74 -15.73 4.21
C THR A 184 18.78 -14.69 3.80
N GLN A 185 19.66 -14.26 4.70
CA GLN A 185 20.71 -13.26 4.45
C GLN A 185 20.19 -11.90 3.95
N MET A 186 18.95 -11.56 4.32
CA MET A 186 18.37 -10.26 4.04
C MET A 186 18.83 -9.27 5.10
N THR A 187 19.37 -8.13 4.66
CA THR A 187 20.04 -7.16 5.53
C THR A 187 19.10 -6.06 6.02
N ASN A 188 17.97 -5.86 5.35
CA ASN A 188 16.99 -4.87 5.76
C ASN A 188 16.10 -5.41 6.88
N THR A 189 15.68 -4.52 7.78
CA THR A 189 14.63 -4.85 8.74
C THR A 189 13.34 -5.15 7.98
N PRO A 190 12.67 -6.28 8.23
CA PRO A 190 11.45 -6.61 7.51
C PRO A 190 10.32 -5.64 7.83
N MET A 191 9.48 -5.40 6.83
CA MET A 191 8.19 -4.75 7.01
C MET A 191 7.12 -5.82 7.15
N VAL A 192 6.20 -5.64 8.10
CA VAL A 192 5.14 -6.61 8.39
C VAL A 192 3.79 -5.94 8.27
N ILE A 193 2.91 -6.49 7.44
CA ILE A 193 1.50 -6.11 7.38
C ILE A 193 0.70 -7.24 8.00
N GLY A 194 -0.14 -6.94 8.98
CA GLY A 194 -0.96 -7.96 9.64
C GLY A 194 -2.28 -7.41 10.17
N GLY A 195 -3.14 -8.32 10.62
CA GLY A 195 -4.45 -8.01 11.17
C GLY A 195 -4.40 -7.65 12.65
N ASP A 196 -5.38 -8.10 13.40
CA ASP A 196 -5.65 -7.68 14.77
C ASP A 196 -4.49 -7.96 15.73
N SER A 197 -3.69 -9.01 15.48
CA SER A 197 -2.53 -9.35 16.30
C SER A 197 -1.45 -8.27 16.26
N VAL A 198 -1.31 -7.58 15.12
CA VAL A 198 -0.38 -6.44 14.98
C VAL A 198 -0.89 -5.24 15.77
N PHE A 199 -2.19 -4.94 15.67
CA PHE A 199 -2.80 -3.83 16.40
C PHE A 199 -2.66 -4.00 17.92
N VAL A 200 -2.98 -5.20 18.43
CA VAL A 200 -2.84 -5.50 19.86
C VAL A 200 -1.38 -5.48 20.28
N ALA A 201 -0.47 -6.06 19.50
CA ALA A 201 0.96 -6.01 19.78
C ALA A 201 1.49 -4.57 19.90
N GLN A 202 1.10 -3.68 18.98
CA GLN A 202 1.50 -2.26 19.00
C GLN A 202 0.91 -1.53 20.22
N SER A 203 -0.37 -1.76 20.51
CA SER A 203 -1.05 -1.14 21.65
C SER A 203 -0.44 -1.59 22.98
N MET A 204 -0.15 -2.88 23.12
CA MET A 204 0.45 -3.43 24.35
C MET A 204 1.91 -3.06 24.52
N GLN A 205 2.66 -2.90 23.42
CA GLN A 205 4.02 -2.40 23.49
C GLN A 205 4.06 -0.96 24.00
N SER A 206 3.16 -0.09 23.49
CA SER A 206 3.08 1.31 23.95
C SER A 206 2.60 1.46 25.40
N ALA A 207 1.77 0.53 25.88
CA ALA A 207 1.36 0.46 27.29
C ALA A 207 2.38 -0.24 28.20
N GLY A 208 3.41 -0.87 27.64
CA GLY A 208 4.33 -1.75 28.35
C GLY A 208 5.37 -1.01 29.19
N GLY A 209 5.39 -1.28 30.50
CA GLY A 209 6.49 -0.91 31.40
C GLY A 209 7.59 -2.00 31.48
N ILE A 210 8.36 -1.98 32.57
CA ILE A 210 9.25 -3.09 32.92
C ILE A 210 8.37 -4.24 33.42
N ASP A 211 8.49 -5.44 32.86
CA ASP A 211 7.74 -6.60 33.36
C ASP A 211 8.31 -7.15 34.67
N GLN A 212 7.62 -8.12 35.29
CA GLN A 212 8.07 -8.77 36.53
C GLN A 212 9.43 -9.47 36.39
N ASN A 213 9.91 -9.69 35.16
CA ASN A 213 11.22 -10.29 34.87
C ASN A 213 12.29 -9.22 34.56
N GLY A 214 12.01 -7.93 34.77
CA GLY A 214 12.96 -6.84 34.57
C GLY A 214 13.17 -6.44 33.11
N VAL A 215 12.36 -6.95 32.17
CA VAL A 215 12.46 -6.59 30.75
C VAL A 215 11.69 -5.30 30.50
N ASN A 216 12.40 -4.24 30.12
CA ASN A 216 11.78 -2.98 29.71
C ASN A 216 11.11 -3.14 28.34
N ARG A 217 9.77 -3.23 28.33
CA ARG A 217 8.99 -3.40 27.09
C ARG A 217 8.72 -2.08 26.36
N GLY A 218 8.78 -0.95 27.07
CA GLY A 218 8.45 0.38 26.56
C GLY A 218 9.61 1.13 25.89
N ALA A 219 10.87 0.77 26.18
CA ALA A 219 12.04 1.42 25.59
C ALA A 219 12.39 0.92 24.17
N ALA A 220 11.76 -0.15 23.70
CA ALA A 220 12.05 -0.70 22.39
C ALA A 220 11.09 -0.10 21.35
N THR A 221 11.60 0.70 20.42
CA THR A 221 10.95 1.13 19.16
C THR A 221 10.70 -0.03 18.19
N SER A 222 10.37 -1.21 18.72
CA SER A 222 10.59 -2.50 18.06
C SER A 222 9.57 -2.84 16.97
N LEU A 223 8.40 -2.21 16.96
CA LEU A 223 7.33 -2.47 15.99
C LEU A 223 7.09 -1.32 14.99
N ASN A 224 8.07 -0.44 14.77
CA ASN A 224 7.93 0.70 13.85
C ASN A 224 7.67 0.29 12.38
N ASN A 225 8.09 -0.91 11.99
CA ASN A 225 7.89 -1.46 10.64
C ASN A 225 6.71 -2.44 10.56
N TYR A 226 5.84 -2.44 11.57
CA TYR A 226 4.62 -3.24 11.60
C TYR A 226 3.43 -2.35 11.27
N PHE A 227 2.54 -2.82 10.39
CA PHE A 227 1.42 -2.07 9.88
C PHE A 227 0.15 -2.89 10.08
N TYR A 228 -0.77 -2.36 10.87
CA TYR A 228 -2.08 -2.96 11.06
C TYR A 228 -2.97 -2.65 9.85
N ASP A 229 -3.45 -3.69 9.16
CA ASP A 229 -4.48 -3.55 8.14
C ASP A 229 -5.41 -4.76 8.12
N GLY A 230 -6.67 -4.57 8.53
CA GLY A 230 -7.70 -5.60 8.51
C GLY A 230 -8.04 -6.14 7.11
N LEU A 231 -7.62 -5.46 6.03
CA LEU A 231 -7.78 -5.98 4.66
C LEU A 231 -6.95 -7.25 4.43
N ILE A 232 -5.87 -7.48 5.19
CA ILE A 232 -5.02 -8.67 5.01
C ILE A 232 -5.79 -9.97 5.22
N ASN A 233 -6.67 -10.00 6.23
CA ASN A 233 -7.49 -11.18 6.55
C ASN A 233 -8.58 -11.42 5.49
N GLN A 234 -8.99 -10.36 4.77
CA GLN A 234 -9.90 -10.49 3.62
C GLN A 234 -9.20 -11.15 2.42
N VAL A 235 -7.91 -10.88 2.20
CA VAL A 235 -7.14 -11.45 1.08
C VAL A 235 -6.91 -12.95 1.23
N PHE A 236 -6.65 -13.43 2.45
CA PHE A 236 -6.38 -14.85 2.73
C PHE A 236 -7.63 -15.68 3.10
N ALA A 237 -8.83 -15.10 3.01
CA ALA A 237 -10.11 -15.77 3.25
C ALA A 237 -10.30 -16.35 4.68
N GLY A 238 -9.81 -15.64 5.70
CA GLY A 238 -10.03 -15.95 7.12
C GLY A 238 -8.75 -16.22 7.91
N GLY A 239 -8.87 -16.27 9.24
CA GLY A 239 -7.72 -16.37 10.14
C GLY A 239 -6.99 -15.05 10.32
N GLU A 240 -6.06 -15.04 11.28
CA GLU A 240 -5.12 -13.95 11.46
C GLU A 240 -3.89 -14.16 10.59
N ASN A 241 -3.69 -13.27 9.63
CA ASN A 241 -2.63 -13.38 8.63
C ASN A 241 -1.64 -12.23 8.76
N LEU A 242 -0.36 -12.54 8.52
CA LEU A 242 0.71 -11.57 8.44
C LEU A 242 1.55 -11.82 7.19
N ILE A 243 1.82 -10.79 6.41
CA ILE A 243 2.84 -10.83 5.37
C ILE A 243 4.03 -10.03 5.88
N ALA A 244 5.20 -10.67 5.93
CA ALA A 244 6.46 -9.98 6.15
C ALA A 244 7.24 -9.95 4.84
N PHE A 245 7.86 -8.82 4.51
CA PHE A 245 8.68 -8.69 3.31
C PHE A 245 9.89 -7.80 3.53
N ASP A 246 10.95 -8.06 2.76
CA ASP A 246 12.10 -7.15 2.66
C ASP A 246 11.76 -6.07 1.61
N PRO A 247 11.89 -4.77 1.96
CA PRO A 247 11.53 -3.68 1.06
C PRO A 247 12.31 -3.67 -0.26
N SER A 248 13.48 -4.31 -0.31
CA SER A 248 14.30 -4.41 -1.52
C SER A 248 13.84 -5.47 -2.52
N MET A 249 12.90 -6.35 -2.16
CA MET A 249 12.48 -7.49 -3.00
C MET A 249 11.47 -7.13 -4.09
N PHE A 250 10.83 -5.97 -3.99
CA PHE A 250 9.91 -5.51 -5.03
C PHE A 250 9.96 -4.00 -5.22
N LYS A 251 9.47 -3.54 -6.38
CA LYS A 251 9.25 -2.13 -6.68
C LYS A 251 7.80 -1.92 -7.08
N PHE A 252 7.12 -1.00 -6.39
CA PHE A 252 5.83 -0.49 -6.82
C PHE A 252 6.05 0.58 -7.89
N VAL A 253 5.40 0.41 -9.04
CA VAL A 253 5.57 1.27 -10.19
C VAL A 253 4.20 1.81 -10.60
N THR A 254 4.10 3.12 -10.78
CA THR A 254 2.88 3.78 -11.22
C THR A 254 3.07 4.47 -12.56
N TRP A 255 1.97 4.57 -13.30
CA TRP A 255 1.91 5.28 -14.56
C TRP A 255 0.61 6.06 -14.69
N ASN A 256 0.71 7.20 -15.37
CA ASN A 256 -0.37 8.14 -15.59
C ASN A 256 -0.46 8.46 -17.06
N ARG A 257 -1.63 8.22 -17.67
CA ARG A 257 -1.91 8.56 -19.07
C ARG A 257 -1.99 10.05 -19.29
N ASN A 258 -2.49 10.77 -18.29
CA ASN A 258 -2.76 12.19 -18.38
C ASN A 258 -1.58 13.04 -17.89
N ALA A 259 -0.49 12.43 -17.42
CA ALA A 259 0.74 13.15 -17.08
C ALA A 259 1.49 13.59 -18.35
N GLY A 260 2.08 14.79 -18.34
CA GLY A 260 2.82 15.36 -19.48
C GLY A 260 2.05 16.46 -20.19
N ARG A 261 1.78 16.33 -21.50
CA ARG A 261 1.20 17.39 -22.34
C ARG A 261 -0.16 17.92 -21.83
N PHE A 262 -0.98 17.06 -21.22
CA PHE A 262 -2.25 17.47 -20.58
C PHE A 262 -2.05 18.19 -19.23
N ALA A 263 -0.86 18.14 -18.64
CA ALA A 263 -0.47 18.89 -17.44
C ALA A 263 0.32 20.18 -17.75
N THR A 264 0.84 20.33 -18.98
CA THR A 264 1.60 21.52 -19.42
C THR A 264 0.81 22.42 -20.36
N ASP A 265 0.00 21.87 -21.27
CA ASP A 265 -0.74 22.62 -22.29
C ASP A 265 -2.20 22.93 -21.85
N ASP A 266 -2.84 22.05 -21.06
CA ASP A 266 -4.22 22.20 -20.54
C ASP A 266 -4.24 22.60 -19.04
N ARG A 267 -3.41 23.58 -18.65
CA ARG A 267 -3.15 23.94 -17.24
C ARG A 267 -4.30 24.60 -16.46
N ASP A 268 -5.38 25.00 -17.10
CA ASP A 268 -6.40 25.86 -16.47
C ASP A 268 -7.61 25.11 -15.91
N PHE A 269 -7.46 23.84 -15.52
CA PHE A 269 -8.50 23.21 -14.70
C PHE A 269 -8.33 23.62 -13.24
N ASN A 270 -8.94 24.75 -12.88
CA ASN A 270 -9.29 25.02 -11.51
C ASN A 270 -10.64 24.32 -11.21
N PRO A 271 -10.67 23.28 -10.35
CA PRO A 271 -11.92 22.59 -10.03
C PRO A 271 -13.00 23.55 -9.53
N GLN A 272 -12.65 24.68 -8.89
CA GLN A 272 -13.63 25.67 -8.44
C GLN A 272 -14.28 26.45 -9.58
N THR A 273 -13.57 26.72 -10.68
CA THR A 273 -14.10 27.48 -11.83
C THR A 273 -14.61 26.58 -12.94
N ALA A 274 -14.11 25.35 -13.07
CA ALA A 274 -14.56 24.39 -14.08
C ALA A 274 -16.05 24.01 -13.88
N PHE A 275 -16.51 23.92 -12.63
CA PHE A 275 -17.93 23.73 -12.32
C PHE A 275 -18.81 24.94 -12.69
N GLN A 276 -18.22 26.14 -12.81
CA GLN A 276 -18.91 27.36 -13.21
C GLN A 276 -18.91 27.57 -14.73
N ASN A 277 -17.80 27.19 -15.40
CA ASN A 277 -17.58 27.47 -16.82
C ASN A 277 -18.19 26.43 -17.78
N LYS A 278 -18.73 25.31 -17.28
CA LYS A 278 -19.36 24.23 -18.08
C LYS A 278 -18.44 23.65 -19.17
N ASP A 279 -17.14 23.51 -18.89
CA ASP A 279 -16.26 22.82 -19.83
C ASP A 279 -16.75 21.38 -20.06
N THR A 280 -16.97 21.04 -21.34
CA THR A 280 -17.62 19.77 -21.72
C THR A 280 -16.78 18.55 -21.38
N PHE A 281 -15.44 18.69 -21.32
CA PHE A 281 -14.55 17.58 -21.04
C PHE A 281 -13.20 18.02 -20.45
N TYR A 282 -12.73 17.27 -19.45
CA TYR A 282 -11.42 17.46 -18.83
C TYR A 282 -10.67 16.12 -18.70
N LYS A 283 -9.40 16.13 -19.10
CA LYS A 283 -8.42 15.07 -18.89
C LYS A 283 -7.20 15.70 -18.23
N GLY A 284 -6.93 15.32 -17.00
CA GLY A 284 -5.71 15.75 -16.33
C GLY A 284 -5.27 14.74 -15.28
N SER A 285 -4.37 15.18 -14.42
CA SER A 285 -3.85 14.38 -13.32
C SER A 285 -3.91 15.18 -12.03
N ILE A 286 -4.26 14.53 -10.91
CA ILE A 286 -4.27 15.13 -9.58
C ILE A 286 -3.33 14.38 -8.65
N VAL A 287 -2.53 15.11 -7.88
CA VAL A 287 -1.70 14.52 -6.83
C VAL A 287 -2.57 14.26 -5.62
N ASP A 288 -2.58 13.01 -5.17
CA ASP A 288 -3.17 12.65 -3.89
C ASP A 288 -2.30 13.22 -2.75
N PRO A 289 -2.82 14.15 -1.93
CA PRO A 289 -2.03 14.80 -0.88
C PRO A 289 -1.60 13.85 0.24
N VAL A 290 -2.27 12.70 0.39
CA VAL A 290 -2.00 11.73 1.47
C VAL A 290 -0.96 10.71 1.03
N THR A 291 -1.13 10.11 -0.15
CA THR A 291 -0.20 9.08 -0.66
C THR A 291 0.98 9.67 -1.44
N GLY A 292 0.82 10.86 -2.00
CA GLY A 292 1.72 11.44 -3.00
C GLY A 292 1.60 10.79 -4.38
N LEU A 293 0.66 9.86 -4.59
CA LEU A 293 0.43 9.23 -5.89
C LEU A 293 -0.28 10.18 -6.83
N LEU A 294 0.11 10.15 -8.10
CA LEU A 294 -0.57 10.90 -9.14
C LEU A 294 -1.72 10.06 -9.69
N TRP A 295 -2.94 10.58 -9.69
CA TRP A 295 -4.13 9.92 -10.25
C TRP A 295 -4.58 10.61 -11.53
N ASP A 296 -4.95 9.85 -12.55
CA ASP A 296 -5.59 10.40 -13.75
C ASP A 296 -7.04 10.77 -13.43
N LEU A 297 -7.38 12.04 -13.59
CA LEU A 297 -8.73 12.58 -13.44
C LEU A 297 -9.34 12.79 -14.82
N ASN A 298 -10.46 12.10 -15.09
CA ASN A 298 -11.28 12.34 -16.26
C ASN A 298 -12.63 12.89 -15.79
N ALA A 299 -13.03 14.06 -16.28
CA ALA A 299 -14.33 14.64 -16.02
C ALA A 299 -15.03 14.99 -17.34
N LYS A 300 -16.35 14.84 -17.38
CA LYS A 300 -17.21 15.19 -18.51
C LYS A 300 -18.46 15.87 -17.99
N PHE A 301 -18.80 17.02 -18.54
CA PHE A 301 -20.11 17.62 -18.37
C PHE A 301 -21.03 17.19 -19.49
N ASP A 302 -22.24 16.79 -19.14
CA ASP A 302 -23.27 16.32 -20.06
C ASP A 302 -24.37 17.38 -20.13
N ASP A 303 -24.26 18.29 -21.12
CA ASP A 303 -25.16 19.42 -21.31
C ASP A 303 -26.63 18.99 -21.46
N CYS A 304 -26.88 17.80 -22.02
CA CYS A 304 -28.25 17.30 -22.22
C CYS A 304 -28.95 16.93 -20.91
N THR A 305 -28.17 16.58 -19.89
CA THR A 305 -28.70 16.10 -18.61
C THR A 305 -28.26 16.98 -17.44
N ASP A 306 -27.53 18.05 -17.70
CA ASP A 306 -26.95 18.94 -16.70
C ASP A 306 -26.18 18.15 -15.61
N THR A 307 -25.39 17.15 -16.04
CA THR A 307 -24.69 16.25 -15.12
C THR A 307 -23.18 16.23 -15.30
N TRP A 308 -22.47 16.32 -14.19
CA TRP A 308 -21.02 16.08 -14.13
C TRP A 308 -20.76 14.60 -13.90
N LYS A 309 -19.88 14.02 -14.71
CA LYS A 309 -19.37 12.65 -14.56
C LYS A 309 -17.87 12.73 -14.36
N TYR A 310 -17.34 12.13 -13.30
CA TYR A 310 -15.89 12.06 -13.07
C TYR A 310 -15.43 10.67 -12.66
N GLN A 311 -14.16 10.38 -12.95
CA GLN A 311 -13.53 9.11 -12.64
C GLN A 311 -12.02 9.30 -12.41
N PHE A 312 -11.53 8.68 -11.34
CA PHE A 312 -10.11 8.51 -11.05
C PHE A 312 -9.59 7.21 -11.64
N LYS A 313 -8.40 7.23 -12.22
CA LYS A 313 -7.69 6.04 -12.67
C LYS A 313 -6.22 6.11 -12.27
N LEU A 314 -5.67 4.99 -11.87
CA LEU A 314 -4.25 4.81 -11.65
C LEU A 314 -3.83 3.53 -12.34
N GLU A 315 -2.87 3.63 -13.24
CA GLU A 315 -2.19 2.45 -13.76
C GLU A 315 -0.97 2.15 -12.90
N TRP A 316 -0.80 0.89 -12.58
CA TRP A 316 0.26 0.47 -11.68
C TRP A 316 0.63 -0.97 -11.94
N ASP A 317 1.79 -1.37 -11.44
CA ASP A 317 2.16 -2.77 -11.34
C ASP A 317 3.27 -2.95 -10.28
N MET A 318 3.53 -4.19 -9.90
CA MET A 318 4.59 -4.53 -8.96
C MET A 318 5.61 -5.43 -9.64
N PHE A 319 6.87 -4.98 -9.65
CA PHE A 319 7.96 -5.83 -10.07
C PHE A 319 8.54 -6.54 -8.86
N PHE A 320 8.61 -7.87 -8.91
CA PHE A 320 9.26 -8.70 -7.91
C PHE A 320 10.61 -9.16 -8.45
N MET A 321 11.65 -9.11 -7.61
CA MET A 321 12.92 -9.72 -7.97
C MET A 321 12.73 -11.23 -8.18
N PRO A 322 13.41 -11.84 -9.17
CA PRO A 322 13.37 -13.28 -9.36
C PRO A 322 13.71 -14.04 -8.06
N ALA A 323 12.99 -15.14 -7.81
CA ALA A 323 12.93 -15.87 -6.55
C ALA A 323 14.16 -16.76 -6.24
N ASP A 324 15.35 -16.26 -6.51
CA ASP A 324 16.61 -16.96 -6.27
C ASP A 324 17.37 -16.28 -5.13
N SER A 325 16.88 -16.49 -3.91
CA SER A 325 17.79 -16.36 -2.76
C SER A 325 18.91 -17.38 -2.89
N CYS A 326 20.09 -16.97 -2.44
CA CYS A 326 21.28 -17.80 -2.44
C CYS A 326 21.19 -19.06 -1.57
N THR A 327 20.14 -19.16 -0.77
CA THR A 327 19.94 -20.24 0.20
C THR A 327 19.19 -21.43 -0.40
N LYS A 328 18.02 -21.18 -1.04
CA LYS A 328 17.13 -22.22 -1.60
C LYS A 328 16.23 -21.70 -2.74
N PRO A 329 15.87 -22.56 -3.71
CA PRO A 329 14.90 -22.21 -4.76
C PRO A 329 13.52 -21.82 -4.20
N GLY A 330 12.97 -20.71 -4.70
CA GLY A 330 11.61 -20.26 -4.37
C GLY A 330 11.52 -19.37 -3.12
N VAL A 331 12.64 -19.07 -2.47
CA VAL A 331 12.73 -18.07 -1.40
C VAL A 331 12.93 -16.70 -2.05
N ASN A 332 11.97 -15.78 -1.86
CA ASN A 332 11.94 -14.48 -2.55
C ASN A 332 11.84 -13.27 -1.60
N GLY A 333 11.98 -13.50 -0.28
CA GLY A 333 11.94 -12.44 0.72
C GLY A 333 10.57 -11.84 1.00
N ILE A 334 9.51 -12.51 0.57
CA ILE A 334 8.12 -12.24 0.95
C ILE A 334 7.58 -13.51 1.58
N PHE A 335 7.26 -13.46 2.87
CA PHE A 335 6.86 -14.61 3.66
C PHE A 335 5.47 -14.41 4.26
N HIS A 336 4.67 -15.47 4.23
CA HIS A 336 3.36 -15.52 4.89
C HIS A 336 3.49 -16.20 6.24
N PHE A 337 3.02 -15.50 7.26
CA PHE A 337 2.86 -16.02 8.60
C PHE A 337 1.37 -16.06 8.99
N GLU A 338 1.02 -17.06 9.78
CA GLU A 338 -0.28 -17.14 10.44
C GLU A 338 -0.13 -16.79 11.92
N GLY A 339 -0.99 -15.91 12.39
CA GLY A 339 -1.15 -15.58 13.79
C GLY A 339 -2.15 -16.51 14.49
N CYS A 340 -2.60 -16.08 15.65
CA CYS A 340 -3.78 -16.65 16.30
C CYS A 340 -4.85 -15.56 16.40
N GLU A 341 -6.09 -15.93 16.11
CA GLU A 341 -7.24 -15.07 16.36
C GLU A 341 -7.35 -14.81 17.87
N LEU A 342 -7.68 -13.56 18.21
CA LEU A 342 -7.88 -13.16 19.60
C LEU A 342 -9.19 -13.74 20.12
N ILE A 343 -9.17 -14.29 21.33
CA ILE A 343 -10.35 -14.80 22.01
C ILE A 343 -10.93 -13.64 22.82
N GLU A 344 -12.19 -13.27 22.54
CA GLU A 344 -12.87 -12.24 23.32
C GLU A 344 -12.96 -12.65 24.80
N PRO A 345 -12.61 -11.74 25.74
CA PRO A 345 -12.69 -12.04 27.16
C PRO A 345 -14.17 -12.21 27.56
N THR A 346 -14.53 -13.39 28.07
CA THR A 346 -15.85 -13.61 28.64
C THR A 346 -15.93 -12.92 30.00
N CYS A 347 -16.86 -11.98 30.16
CA CYS A 347 -17.13 -11.37 31.46
C CYS A 347 -17.52 -12.46 32.47
N PRO A 348 -17.01 -12.42 33.71
CA PRO A 348 -17.50 -13.31 34.76
C PRO A 348 -18.99 -13.07 34.95
N VAL A 349 -19.77 -14.15 34.94
CA VAL A 349 -21.20 -14.09 35.26
C VAL A 349 -21.31 -13.59 36.69
N ALA A 350 -22.09 -12.53 36.93
CA ALA A 350 -22.33 -12.04 38.28
C ALA A 350 -22.90 -13.19 39.12
N VAL A 351 -22.12 -13.61 40.13
CA VAL A 351 -22.50 -14.66 41.08
C VAL A 351 -23.43 -14.07 42.14
#